data_AF-A0A820JI15-F1
#
_entry.id   AF-A0A820JI15-F1
#
_cell.length_a   1.000
_cell.length_b   1.000
_cell.length_c   1.000
_cell.angle_alpha   90.00
_cell.angle_beta   90.00
_cell.angle_gamma   90.00
#
_symmetry.space_group_name_H-M   'P 1'
#
loop_
_entity.id
_entity.type
_entity.pdbx_description
1 polymer ?
#
loop_
_entity_poly.entity_id
_entity_poly.type
_entity_poly.pdbx_seq_one_letter_code
_entity_poly.pdbx_strand_id
1 'polypeptide(L)'
;AFVIGEYDYVETKDSNGVSMRVYTPLGKKEHGNFALETASKVLPFYAEYFKIKYPIAKADQIAIPDFAMGAMENWGLVTYRETALLIDPKLSAMSARQRVAIVVAHELAHQWFGNLVTMDWWTDLWLNEGFASWIEYLAVDKCYPEFDIWTQFVADAFSEFLTPDALKSSHPIEIPIGHPAEIDEIFDAISYHKGS
;
A
#
# COMPACT_ATOMS: atom_id res chain seq x y z
N ALA A 1 -11.42 8.70 -7.08
CA ALA A 1 -12.09 7.47 -7.58
C ALA A 1 -13.55 7.41 -7.15
N PHE A 2 -14.37 6.63 -7.84
CA PHE A 2 -15.72 6.23 -7.41
C PHE A 2 -15.95 4.76 -7.80
N VAL A 3 -16.75 4.04 -7.03
CA VAL A 3 -17.12 2.65 -7.28
C VAL A 3 -18.64 2.52 -7.15
N ILE A 4 -19.25 1.75 -8.06
CA ILE A 4 -20.68 1.45 -8.04
C ILE A 4 -20.82 -0.08 -7.99
N GLY A 5 -21.55 -0.58 -6.99
CA GLY A 5 -21.82 -2.00 -6.85
C GLY A 5 -22.34 -2.35 -5.46
N GLU A 6 -22.75 -3.60 -5.28
CA GLU A 6 -23.19 -4.15 -4.00
C GLU A 6 -22.01 -4.78 -3.27
N TYR A 7 -21.72 -4.29 -2.05
CA TYR A 7 -20.59 -4.72 -1.23
C TYR A 7 -21.04 -4.89 0.22
N ASP A 8 -20.45 -5.87 0.90
CA ASP A 8 -20.42 -5.89 2.35
C ASP A 8 -19.31 -4.94 2.85
N TYR A 9 -19.37 -4.55 4.12
CA TYR A 9 -18.24 -3.86 4.75
C TYR A 9 -18.10 -4.17 6.24
N VAL A 10 -16.86 -4.05 6.70
CA VAL A 10 -16.50 -3.92 8.12
C VAL A 10 -15.99 -2.49 8.36
N GLU A 11 -16.24 -1.94 9.55
CA GLU A 11 -15.93 -0.55 9.88
C GLU A 11 -15.31 -0.43 11.28
N THR A 12 -14.39 0.52 11.42
CA THR A 12 -13.93 1.04 12.71
C THR A 12 -13.68 2.55 12.61
N LYS A 13 -13.40 3.19 13.74
CA LYS A 13 -13.14 4.63 13.82
C LYS A 13 -11.93 4.88 14.71
N ASP A 14 -11.01 5.75 14.28
CA ASP A 14 -9.88 6.15 15.11
C ASP A 14 -10.27 7.17 16.20
N SER A 15 -9.32 7.53 17.05
CA SER A 15 -9.51 8.52 18.13
C SER A 15 -9.71 9.96 17.61
N ASN A 16 -9.30 10.26 16.38
CA ASN A 16 -9.53 11.55 15.73
C ASN A 16 -10.88 11.61 14.99
N GLY A 17 -11.60 10.50 14.94
CA GLY A 17 -12.91 10.40 14.32
C GLY A 17 -12.89 10.07 12.83
N VAL A 18 -11.78 9.58 12.27
CA VAL A 18 -11.67 9.07 10.91
C VAL A 18 -12.34 7.70 10.83
N SER A 19 -13.36 7.56 9.98
CA SER A 19 -13.99 6.26 9.70
C SER A 19 -13.11 5.45 8.74
N MET A 20 -12.73 4.25 9.13
CA MET A 20 -12.02 3.30 8.28
C MET A 20 -12.96 2.15 7.93
N ARG A 21 -13.08 1.85 6.64
CA ARG A 21 -13.97 0.79 6.14
C ARG A 21 -13.24 -0.09 5.15
N VAL A 22 -13.51 -1.39 5.24
CA VAL A 22 -13.06 -2.37 4.25
C VAL A 22 -14.30 -2.95 3.57
N TYR A 23 -14.48 -2.61 2.30
CA TYR A 23 -15.53 -3.10 1.44
C TYR A 23 -15.09 -4.40 0.77
N THR A 24 -15.96 -5.41 0.83
CA THR A 24 -15.70 -6.76 0.31
C THR A 24 -16.84 -7.19 -0.62
N PRO A 25 -16.59 -8.11 -1.57
CA PRO A 25 -17.67 -8.79 -2.26
C PRO A 25 -18.66 -9.40 -1.26
N LEU A 26 -19.92 -9.51 -1.67
CA LEU A 26 -20.99 -10.07 -0.84
C LEU A 26 -20.62 -11.46 -0.31
N GLY A 27 -20.88 -11.70 0.97
CA GLY A 27 -20.58 -12.97 1.65
C GLY A 27 -19.12 -13.14 2.10
N LYS A 28 -18.22 -12.18 1.80
CA LYS A 28 -16.82 -12.19 2.24
C LYS A 28 -16.51 -11.18 3.34
N LYS A 29 -17.53 -10.64 4.03
CA LYS A 29 -17.39 -9.58 5.05
C LYS A 29 -16.28 -9.87 6.07
N GLU A 30 -16.24 -11.10 6.59
CA GLU A 30 -15.25 -11.50 7.61
C GLU A 30 -13.81 -11.46 7.10
N HIS A 31 -13.60 -11.58 5.78
CA HIS A 31 -12.26 -11.59 5.19
C HIS A 31 -11.60 -10.21 5.22
N GLY A 32 -12.39 -9.13 5.37
CA GLY A 32 -11.88 -7.76 5.50
C GLY A 32 -11.39 -7.40 6.91
N ASN A 33 -11.61 -8.25 7.92
CA ASN A 33 -11.31 -7.92 9.31
C ASN A 33 -9.81 -7.66 9.56
N PHE A 34 -8.94 -8.47 8.96
CA PHE A 34 -7.49 -8.32 9.16
C PHE A 34 -6.96 -7.02 8.52
N ALA A 35 -7.44 -6.66 7.33
CA ALA A 35 -7.10 -5.38 6.71
C ALA A 35 -7.65 -4.19 7.50
N LEU A 36 -8.86 -4.31 8.05
CA LEU A 36 -9.44 -3.26 8.90
C LEU A 36 -8.61 -3.07 10.18
N GLU A 37 -8.18 -4.17 10.81
CA GLU A 37 -7.29 -4.14 11.97
C GLU A 37 -5.96 -3.47 11.61
N THR A 38 -5.35 -3.87 10.49
CA THR A 38 -4.10 -3.29 9.99
C THR A 38 -4.23 -1.78 9.80
N ALA A 39 -5.25 -1.33 9.06
CA ALA A 39 -5.50 0.08 8.84
C ALA A 39 -5.73 0.86 10.15
N SER A 40 -6.41 0.25 11.11
CA SER A 40 -6.67 0.87 12.42
C SER A 40 -5.42 1.06 13.28
N LYS A 41 -4.35 0.31 13.02
CA LYS A 41 -3.03 0.50 13.66
C LYS A 41 -2.14 1.43 12.86
N VAL A 42 -2.10 1.25 11.54
CA VAL A 42 -1.19 1.95 10.63
C VAL A 42 -1.57 3.42 10.45
N LEU A 43 -2.86 3.74 10.22
CA LEU A 43 -3.27 5.12 9.94
C LEU A 43 -2.96 6.06 11.12
N PRO A 44 -3.26 5.69 12.39
CA PRO A 44 -2.82 6.48 13.55
C PRO A 44 -1.29 6.53 13.71
N PHE A 45 -0.59 5.43 13.45
CA PHE A 45 0.87 5.40 13.50
C PHE A 45 1.48 6.43 12.53
N TYR A 46 1.04 6.47 11.27
CA TYR A 46 1.52 7.46 10.31
C TYR A 46 1.18 8.89 10.71
N ALA A 47 -0.04 9.14 11.18
CA ALA A 47 -0.41 10.47 11.67
C ALA A 47 0.49 10.95 12.82
N GLU A 48 0.85 10.04 13.73
CA GLU A 48 1.80 10.32 14.81
C GLU A 48 3.23 10.48 14.32
N TYR A 49 3.69 9.60 13.43
CA TYR A 49 5.07 9.56 12.94
C TYR A 49 5.39 10.79 12.09
N PHE A 50 4.53 11.13 11.14
CA PHE A 50 4.68 12.29 10.26
C PHE A 50 4.31 13.62 10.92
N LYS A 51 3.72 13.59 12.12
CA LYS A 51 3.22 14.78 12.84
C LYS A 51 2.21 15.60 12.03
N ILE A 52 1.52 14.94 11.09
CA ILE A 52 0.51 15.52 10.21
C ILE A 52 -0.72 14.62 10.29
N LYS A 53 -1.87 15.19 10.66
CA LYS A 53 -3.12 14.44 10.74
C LYS A 53 -3.59 13.98 9.36
N TYR A 54 -4.28 12.84 9.30
CA TYR A 54 -5.01 12.45 8.10
C TYR A 54 -6.09 13.50 7.79
N PRO A 55 -6.10 14.11 6.58
CA PRO A 55 -6.85 15.35 6.35
C PRO A 55 -8.34 15.14 6.04
N ILE A 56 -8.78 13.90 5.77
CA ILE A 56 -10.17 13.62 5.38
C ILE A 56 -10.87 12.70 6.40
N ALA A 57 -12.20 12.81 6.46
CA ALA A 57 -13.01 12.18 7.52
C ALA A 57 -13.13 10.65 7.41
N LYS A 58 -12.67 10.05 6.31
CA LYS A 58 -12.81 8.61 6.04
C LYS A 58 -11.67 8.07 5.18
N ALA A 59 -11.28 6.83 5.43
CA ALA A 59 -10.34 6.04 4.66
C ALA A 59 -10.99 4.71 4.28
N ASP A 60 -11.60 4.67 3.09
CA ASP A 60 -12.20 3.45 2.56
C ASP A 60 -11.17 2.63 1.80
N GLN A 61 -11.27 1.31 1.95
CA GLN A 61 -10.48 0.32 1.23
C GLN A 61 -11.47 -0.66 0.58
N ILE A 62 -11.31 -0.97 -0.70
CA ILE A 62 -12.26 -1.83 -1.41
C ILE A 62 -11.55 -2.90 -2.22
N ALA A 63 -11.96 -4.15 -2.03
CA ALA A 63 -11.50 -5.28 -2.83
C ALA A 63 -12.32 -5.37 -4.13
N ILE A 64 -11.66 -5.24 -5.27
CA ILE A 64 -12.25 -5.36 -6.61
C ILE A 64 -11.91 -6.75 -7.17
N PRO A 65 -12.92 -7.55 -7.62
CA PRO A 65 -12.69 -8.91 -8.12
C PRO A 65 -11.73 -9.02 -9.29
N ASP A 66 -11.79 -8.07 -10.22
CA ASP A 66 -10.90 -7.99 -11.39
C ASP A 66 -10.18 -6.64 -11.38
N PHE A 67 -8.93 -6.65 -10.94
CA PHE A 67 -8.10 -5.46 -10.79
C PHE A 67 -6.70 -5.73 -11.33
N ALA A 68 -6.27 -4.92 -12.30
CA ALA A 68 -5.02 -5.13 -13.02
C ALA A 68 -3.80 -5.02 -12.10
N MET A 69 -3.79 -4.04 -11.20
CA MET A 69 -2.70 -3.78 -10.27
C MET A 69 -2.85 -4.56 -8.96
N GLY A 70 -1.88 -4.39 -8.05
CA GLY A 70 -1.98 -4.89 -6.68
C GLY A 70 -3.00 -4.08 -5.87
N ALA A 71 -2.78 -2.77 -5.80
CA ALA A 71 -3.66 -1.78 -5.21
C ALA A 71 -3.45 -0.40 -5.89
N MET A 72 -4.17 0.63 -5.44
CA MET A 72 -4.07 2.01 -5.92
C MET A 72 -4.64 2.97 -4.86
N GLU A 73 -3.86 3.99 -4.51
CA GLU A 73 -3.92 4.80 -3.30
C GLU A 73 -5.00 5.91 -3.29
N ASN A 74 -5.93 5.87 -4.25
CA ASN A 74 -6.90 6.91 -4.52
C ASN A 74 -7.44 7.54 -3.22
N TRP A 75 -7.21 8.84 -3.04
CA TRP A 75 -7.37 9.50 -1.75
C TRP A 75 -8.74 9.25 -1.10
N GLY A 76 -8.74 8.53 0.01
CA GLY A 76 -9.92 8.16 0.78
C GLY A 76 -10.73 6.98 0.24
N LEU A 77 -10.41 6.42 -0.92
CA LEU A 77 -11.04 5.20 -1.49
C LEU A 77 -9.97 4.34 -2.18
N VAL A 78 -9.13 3.71 -1.38
CA VAL A 78 -8.05 2.84 -1.88
C VAL A 78 -8.66 1.57 -2.48
N THR A 79 -8.23 1.21 -3.69
CA THR A 79 -8.74 0.03 -4.41
C THR A 79 -7.70 -1.07 -4.43
N TYR A 80 -8.11 -2.31 -4.19
CA TYR A 80 -7.21 -3.46 -4.10
C TYR A 80 -7.69 -4.61 -4.97
N ARG A 81 -6.76 -5.42 -5.45
CA ARG A 81 -7.06 -6.81 -5.82
C ARG A 81 -7.46 -7.58 -4.58
N GLU A 82 -8.40 -8.53 -4.68
CA GLU A 82 -8.87 -9.30 -3.51
C GLU A 82 -7.73 -9.92 -2.68
N THR A 83 -6.70 -10.49 -3.33
CA THR A 83 -5.57 -11.14 -2.65
C THR A 83 -4.64 -10.18 -1.91
N ALA A 84 -4.77 -8.88 -2.14
CA ALA A 84 -3.99 -7.82 -1.49
C ALA A 84 -4.74 -7.19 -0.30
N LEU A 85 -6.01 -7.55 -0.07
CA LEU A 85 -6.83 -6.96 1.01
C LEU A 85 -7.56 -8.00 1.86
N LEU A 86 -7.96 -9.14 1.29
CA LEU A 86 -8.82 -10.11 1.96
C LEU A 86 -8.03 -11.30 2.49
N ILE A 87 -8.29 -11.66 3.75
CA ILE A 87 -7.71 -12.82 4.44
C ILE A 87 -8.83 -13.76 4.87
N ASP A 88 -8.80 -15.00 4.38
CA ASP A 88 -9.63 -16.06 4.94
C ASP A 88 -9.02 -16.51 6.28
N PRO A 89 -9.74 -16.37 7.42
CA PRO A 89 -9.18 -16.69 8.73
C PRO A 89 -8.85 -18.17 8.91
N LYS A 90 -9.43 -19.06 8.09
CA LYS A 90 -9.24 -20.53 8.16
C LYS A 90 -8.25 -21.03 7.12
N LEU A 91 -8.16 -20.39 5.95
CA LEU A 91 -7.43 -20.92 4.81
C LEU A 91 -6.17 -20.12 4.44
N SER A 92 -6.12 -18.82 4.72
CA SER A 92 -4.98 -17.98 4.34
C SER A 92 -3.74 -18.29 5.18
N ALA A 93 -2.61 -18.50 4.51
CA ALA A 93 -1.31 -18.68 5.14
C ALA A 93 -0.82 -17.40 5.84
N MET A 94 0.17 -17.54 6.72
CA MET A 94 0.79 -16.38 7.39
C MET A 94 1.43 -15.41 6.41
N SER A 95 2.06 -15.91 5.33
CA SER A 95 2.63 -15.07 4.28
C SER A 95 1.58 -14.20 3.59
N ALA A 96 0.34 -14.69 3.43
CA ALA A 96 -0.74 -13.88 2.89
C ALA A 96 -1.11 -12.73 3.85
N ARG A 97 -1.11 -12.97 5.17
CA ARG A 97 -1.36 -11.93 6.18
C ARG A 97 -0.25 -10.89 6.18
N GLN A 98 1.01 -11.30 6.12
CA GLN A 98 2.15 -10.39 6.02
C GLN A 98 2.05 -9.52 4.76
N ARG A 99 1.73 -10.13 3.61
CA ARG A 99 1.51 -9.40 2.35
C ARG A 99 0.37 -8.39 2.47
N VAL A 100 -0.79 -8.76 3.02
CA VAL A 100 -1.90 -7.82 3.21
C VAL A 100 -1.50 -6.69 4.17
N ALA A 101 -0.75 -6.98 5.23
CA ALA A 101 -0.28 -5.96 6.16
C ALA A 101 0.64 -4.94 5.47
N ILE A 102 1.59 -5.42 4.65
CA ILE A 102 2.50 -4.60 3.86
C ILE A 102 1.74 -3.75 2.85
N VAL A 103 0.88 -4.35 2.01
CA VAL A 103 0.17 -3.58 0.97
C VAL A 103 -0.77 -2.55 1.60
N VAL A 104 -1.54 -2.90 2.64
CA VAL A 104 -2.36 -1.90 3.35
C VAL A 104 -1.50 -0.78 3.93
N ALA A 105 -0.31 -1.09 4.46
CA ALA A 105 0.60 -0.07 4.96
C ALA A 105 1.18 0.82 3.85
N HIS A 106 1.49 0.27 2.68
CA HIS A 106 1.93 0.98 1.49
C HIS A 106 0.90 2.02 1.04
N GLU A 107 -0.32 1.57 0.78
CA GLU A 107 -1.40 2.44 0.27
C GLU A 107 -1.80 3.53 1.27
N LEU A 108 -1.70 3.23 2.57
CA LEU A 108 -1.95 4.22 3.61
C LEU A 108 -0.78 5.20 3.77
N ALA A 109 0.46 4.83 3.43
CA ALA A 109 1.59 5.75 3.39
C ALA A 109 1.40 6.78 2.29
N HIS A 110 0.87 6.35 1.14
CA HIS A 110 0.58 7.25 0.02
C HIS A 110 -0.40 8.37 0.33
N GLN A 111 -1.18 8.25 1.40
CA GLN A 111 -2.04 9.34 1.87
C GLN A 111 -1.24 10.59 2.29
N TRP A 112 0.05 10.43 2.64
CA TRP A 112 1.01 11.50 2.84
C TRP A 112 1.96 11.67 1.63
N PHE A 113 2.53 10.58 1.12
CA PHE A 113 3.52 10.58 0.03
C PHE A 113 2.90 10.12 -1.30
N GLY A 114 2.46 11.08 -2.10
CA GLY A 114 1.78 10.88 -3.37
C GLY A 114 0.46 11.62 -3.43
N ASN A 115 -0.35 11.54 -2.36
CA ASN A 115 -1.59 12.30 -2.27
C ASN A 115 -1.40 13.71 -1.70
N LEU A 116 -0.85 13.84 -0.48
CA LEU A 116 -0.68 15.15 0.17
C LEU A 116 0.51 15.93 -0.41
N VAL A 117 1.62 15.23 -0.64
CA VAL A 117 2.78 15.75 -1.37
C VAL A 117 2.99 14.85 -2.57
N THR A 118 2.78 15.40 -3.77
CA THR A 118 2.91 14.69 -5.03
C THR A 118 4.16 15.16 -5.76
N MET A 119 4.87 14.23 -6.42
CA MET A 119 5.96 14.59 -7.33
C MET A 119 5.48 15.55 -8.44
N ASP A 120 6.37 16.44 -8.90
CA ASP A 120 6.04 17.41 -9.96
C ASP A 120 5.87 16.70 -11.31
N TRP A 121 6.68 15.67 -11.56
CA TRP A 121 6.62 14.85 -12.76
C TRP A 121 7.01 13.39 -12.47
N TRP A 122 6.64 12.49 -13.39
CA TRP A 122 6.89 11.04 -13.30
C TRP A 122 8.36 10.66 -13.22
N THR A 123 9.27 11.56 -13.61
CA THR A 123 10.71 11.37 -13.39
C THR A 123 11.07 11.17 -11.93
N ASP A 124 10.28 11.72 -11.01
CA ASP A 124 10.48 11.64 -9.57
C ASP A 124 9.49 10.67 -8.90
N LEU A 125 8.97 9.68 -9.63
CA LEU A 125 7.99 8.68 -9.13
C LEU A 125 8.44 8.01 -7.82
N TRP A 126 9.74 7.80 -7.65
CA TRP A 126 10.34 7.22 -6.44
C TRP A 126 10.03 8.00 -5.15
N LEU A 127 9.73 9.31 -5.24
CA LEU A 127 9.30 10.12 -4.09
C LEU A 127 7.97 9.64 -3.52
N ASN A 128 7.14 9.00 -4.34
CA ASN A 128 5.91 8.35 -3.91
C ASN A 128 6.18 6.88 -3.58
N GLU A 129 6.58 6.10 -4.58
CA GLU A 129 6.64 4.63 -4.50
C GLU A 129 7.76 4.14 -3.60
N GLY A 130 8.97 4.71 -3.75
CA GLY A 130 10.12 4.35 -2.91
C GLY A 130 9.90 4.69 -1.44
N PHE A 131 9.32 5.85 -1.14
CA PHE A 131 8.96 6.24 0.23
C PHE A 131 7.87 5.33 0.82
N ALA A 132 6.82 5.02 0.06
CA ALA A 132 5.77 4.10 0.50
C ALA A 132 6.36 2.70 0.75
N SER A 133 7.21 2.19 -0.16
CA SER A 133 7.93 0.92 -0.03
C SER A 133 8.91 0.86 1.13
N TRP A 134 9.50 1.97 1.56
CA TRP A 134 10.34 1.97 2.76
C TRP A 134 9.48 1.92 4.03
N ILE A 135 8.51 2.82 4.13
CA ILE A 135 7.80 3.03 5.39
C ILE A 135 6.75 1.97 5.70
N GLU A 136 6.28 1.22 4.69
CA GLU A 136 5.43 0.05 4.91
C GLU A 136 6.08 -0.96 5.86
N TYR A 137 7.38 -1.24 5.71
CA TYR A 137 8.12 -2.16 6.57
C TYR A 137 8.25 -1.61 7.98
N LEU A 138 8.53 -0.30 8.12
CA LEU A 138 8.58 0.35 9.42
C LEU A 138 7.23 0.30 10.15
N ALA A 139 6.12 0.54 9.42
CA ALA A 139 4.78 0.48 9.98
C ALA A 139 4.39 -0.95 10.38
N VAL A 140 4.67 -1.93 9.53
CA VAL A 140 4.37 -3.34 9.81
C VAL A 140 5.20 -3.86 10.96
N ASP A 141 6.49 -3.57 11.03
CA ASP A 141 7.35 -3.93 12.17
C ASP A 141 6.80 -3.37 13.49
N LYS A 142 6.33 -2.12 13.46
CA LYS A 142 5.74 -1.48 14.64
C LYS A 142 4.40 -2.07 15.05
N CYS A 143 3.55 -2.42 14.08
CA CYS A 143 2.17 -2.87 14.31
C CYS A 143 2.06 -4.39 14.54
N TYR A 144 3.02 -5.14 14.03
CA TYR A 144 3.09 -6.61 14.02
C TYR A 144 4.55 -7.08 14.21
N PRO A 145 5.19 -6.77 15.36
CA PRO A 145 6.59 -7.13 15.61
C PRO A 145 6.85 -8.64 15.53
N GLU A 146 5.82 -9.47 15.73
CA GLU A 146 5.90 -10.92 15.57
C GLU A 146 6.17 -11.40 14.14
N PHE A 147 6.01 -10.52 13.14
CA PHE A 147 6.31 -10.86 11.75
C PHE A 147 7.80 -10.78 11.42
N ASP A 148 8.60 -10.11 12.24
CA ASP A 148 10.04 -9.90 12.00
C ASP A 148 10.33 -9.41 10.57
N ILE A 149 9.52 -8.44 10.12
CA ILE A 149 9.39 -8.09 8.69
C ILE A 149 10.68 -7.54 8.08
N TRP A 150 11.57 -6.96 8.88
CA TRP A 150 12.88 -6.48 8.44
C TRP A 150 13.82 -7.62 8.00
N THR A 151 13.67 -8.83 8.52
CA THR A 151 14.42 -9.98 8.00
C THR A 151 13.95 -10.37 6.59
N GLN A 152 12.68 -10.15 6.30
CA GLN A 152 12.07 -10.38 4.99
C GLN A 152 12.42 -9.26 4.00
N PHE A 153 12.54 -8.00 4.45
CA PHE A 153 12.96 -6.85 3.62
C PHE A 153 14.23 -7.14 2.81
N VAL A 154 15.22 -7.79 3.41
CA VAL A 154 16.48 -8.14 2.73
C VAL A 154 16.25 -9.10 1.55
N ALA A 155 15.35 -10.06 1.73
CA ALA A 155 15.02 -11.06 0.72
C ALA A 155 14.06 -10.52 -0.35
N ASP A 156 13.05 -9.77 0.08
CA ASP A 156 11.92 -9.39 -0.76
C ASP A 156 12.14 -8.06 -1.48
N ALA A 157 12.61 -7.01 -0.79
CA ALA A 157 12.86 -5.72 -1.43
C ALA A 157 14.30 -5.60 -1.94
N PHE A 158 15.27 -5.77 -1.04
CA PHE A 158 16.68 -5.50 -1.36
C PHE A 158 17.24 -6.45 -2.42
N SER A 159 16.96 -7.76 -2.32
CA SER A 159 17.46 -8.72 -3.31
C SER A 159 16.74 -8.64 -4.65
N GLU A 160 15.49 -8.16 -4.68
CA GLU A 160 14.67 -8.08 -5.89
C GLU A 160 15.23 -7.03 -6.87
N PHE A 161 15.60 -5.83 -6.41
CA PHE A 161 16.14 -4.80 -7.31
C PHE A 161 17.60 -5.03 -7.73
N LEU A 162 18.40 -5.75 -6.93
CA LEU A 162 19.82 -5.96 -7.25
C LEU A 162 20.03 -6.66 -8.59
N THR A 163 19.12 -7.57 -8.96
CA THR A 163 19.21 -8.30 -10.23
C THR A 163 19.02 -7.39 -11.45
N PRO A 164 17.91 -6.63 -11.58
CA PRO A 164 17.77 -5.66 -12.66
C PRO A 164 18.83 -4.56 -12.60
N ASP A 165 19.20 -4.07 -11.41
CA ASP A 165 20.17 -2.98 -11.28
C ASP A 165 21.61 -3.37 -11.66
N ALA A 166 21.94 -4.66 -11.61
CA ALA A 166 23.22 -5.17 -12.11
C ALA A 166 23.30 -5.24 -13.65
N LEU A 167 22.19 -5.04 -14.38
CA LEU A 167 22.14 -5.11 -15.83
C LEU A 167 22.47 -3.78 -16.48
N LYS A 168 23.12 -3.83 -17.65
CA LYS A 168 23.32 -2.63 -18.49
C LYS A 168 22.02 -2.03 -19.01
N SER A 169 20.93 -2.80 -19.02
CA SER A 169 19.59 -2.38 -19.40
C SER A 169 18.80 -1.76 -18.24
N SER A 170 19.39 -1.63 -17.05
CA SER A 170 18.80 -0.87 -15.95
C SER A 170 18.70 0.62 -16.29
N HIS A 171 18.07 1.38 -15.41
CA HIS A 171 18.00 2.82 -15.48
C HIS A 171 18.31 3.48 -14.12
N PRO A 172 18.64 4.78 -14.10
CA PRO A 172 18.71 5.55 -12.86
C PRO A 172 17.33 5.65 -12.19
N ILE A 173 17.31 5.91 -10.87
CA ILE A 173 16.06 6.14 -10.13
C ILE A 173 15.30 7.34 -10.71
N GLU A 174 16.00 8.43 -11.01
CA GLU A 174 15.44 9.57 -11.76
C GLU A 174 15.60 9.32 -13.26
N ILE A 175 14.49 9.08 -13.95
CA ILE A 175 14.46 8.82 -15.39
C ILE A 175 13.61 9.86 -16.13
N PRO A 176 14.16 10.57 -17.13
CA PRO A 176 13.38 11.52 -17.92
C PRO A 176 12.23 10.82 -18.66
N ILE A 177 10.99 11.21 -18.36
CA ILE A 177 9.79 10.71 -19.06
C ILE A 177 9.32 11.75 -20.06
N GLY A 178 9.41 11.41 -21.34
CA GLY A 178 9.05 12.30 -22.45
C GLY A 178 7.64 12.06 -22.99
N HIS A 179 7.10 10.85 -22.82
CA HIS A 179 5.78 10.48 -23.33
C HIS A 179 4.98 9.65 -22.31
N PRO A 180 3.66 9.85 -22.17
CA PRO A 180 2.85 9.12 -21.18
C PRO A 180 2.88 7.58 -21.30
N ALA A 181 3.15 7.06 -22.49
CA ALA A 181 3.26 5.62 -22.72
C ALA A 181 4.48 4.98 -22.03
N GLU A 182 5.47 5.78 -21.63
CA GLU A 182 6.69 5.33 -20.94
C GLU A 182 6.49 5.23 -19.41
N ILE A 183 5.39 5.80 -18.88
CA ILE A 183 5.14 5.87 -17.44
C ILE A 183 5.00 4.46 -16.84
N ASP A 184 4.28 3.56 -17.52
CA ASP A 184 4.08 2.20 -17.03
C ASP A 184 5.40 1.40 -16.97
N GLU A 185 6.44 1.84 -17.69
CA GLU A 185 7.76 1.17 -17.71
C GLU A 185 8.59 1.45 -16.46
N ILE A 186 8.25 2.49 -15.70
CA ILE A 186 9.01 2.92 -14.51
C ILE A 186 8.33 2.56 -13.20
N PHE A 187 7.17 1.92 -13.25
CA PHE A 187 6.56 1.23 -12.12
C PHE A 187 7.24 -0.13 -11.90
N ASP A 188 8.50 -0.08 -11.47
CA ASP A 188 9.37 -1.25 -11.43
C ASP A 188 10.21 -1.33 -10.14
N ALA A 189 10.99 -2.41 -9.98
CA ALA A 189 11.80 -2.62 -8.78
C ALA A 189 12.84 -1.50 -8.53
N ILE A 190 13.21 -0.71 -9.55
CA ILE A 190 14.12 0.43 -9.38
C ILE A 190 13.40 1.58 -8.67
N SER A 191 12.20 1.97 -9.11
CA SER A 191 11.45 3.05 -8.45
C SER A 191 10.98 2.66 -7.04
N TYR A 192 10.57 1.41 -6.86
CA TYR A 192 10.02 0.90 -5.59
C TYR A 192 11.13 0.51 -4.59
N HIS A 193 12.00 -0.43 -4.95
CA HIS A 193 12.88 -1.11 -3.98
C HIS A 193 14.30 -0.55 -3.92
N LYS A 194 14.80 0.06 -5.00
CA LYS A 194 16.06 0.81 -4.95
C LYS A 194 15.87 2.20 -4.30
N GLY A 195 14.64 2.72 -4.37
CA GLY A 195 14.25 3.96 -3.69
C GLY A 195 13.99 3.80 -2.19
N SER A 196 13.84 2.57 -1.68
CA SER A 196 13.50 2.26 -0.29
C SER A 196 14.68 1.92 0.62
#